data_AF-A0A7G6WX53-F1
#
_entry.id   AF-A0A7G6WX53-F1
#
_cell.length_a   1.000
_cell.length_b   1.000
_cell.length_c   1.000
_cell.angle_alpha   90.00
_cell.angle_beta   90.00
_cell.angle_gamma   90.00
#
_symmetry.space_group_name_H-M   'P 1'
#
loop_
_entity.id
_entity.type
_entity.pdbx_description
1 polymer ?
#
loop_
_entity_poly.entity_id
_entity_poly.type
_entity_poly.pdbx_seq_one_letter_code
_entity_poly.pdbx_strand_id
1 'polypeptide(L)'
;MAGAGAAGRLVKAWGIGVKDLPRNTTWLLTKALTPLEATKEAAASATQSAGSGLVDIARHAGASVMDVLPVGDSIETKLQRARAAADEAQQAEENAVREAEEAKARSDEARQVAERCRAYVRDVEQEQTQEVNDKVAEARREADARIERARVSAQTDADRVMQRAKAEADDRVAKARDEAEAAQSKAKQTMADATASLAEARRLADEATEATKAAAEEAHRQAAQLAANADREARSADERVAEAEQVRSRARVHPKRNGRTQGAADLNEMTKVDLLNLATTEDVKGRSAMSKTELVTALKRSTGSKRR
;
A
#
# COMPACT_ATOMS: atom_id res chain seq x y z
N MET A 1 -29.26 -17.78 -10.80
CA MET A 1 -28.94 -16.34 -10.76
C MET A 1 -30.23 -15.56 -10.93
N ALA A 2 -30.63 -14.86 -9.86
CA ALA A 2 -31.65 -13.81 -9.71
C ALA A 2 -33.01 -13.93 -10.44
N GLY A 3 -34.05 -14.13 -9.64
CA GLY A 3 -35.46 -14.02 -10.01
C GLY A 3 -36.01 -12.59 -9.94
N ALA A 4 -37.25 -12.49 -10.43
CA ALA A 4 -38.04 -11.29 -10.63
C ALA A 4 -38.44 -10.53 -9.35
N GLY A 5 -38.77 -9.25 -9.52
CA GLY A 5 -39.42 -8.42 -8.50
C GLY A 5 -39.64 -6.98 -8.96
N ALA A 6 -40.61 -6.76 -9.83
CA ALA A 6 -41.22 -5.44 -10.02
C ALA A 6 -42.38 -5.28 -9.03
N ALA A 7 -42.49 -4.09 -8.43
CA ALA A 7 -43.68 -3.43 -7.83
C ALA A 7 -43.44 -2.93 -6.40
N GLY A 8 -43.56 -1.61 -6.21
CA GLY A 8 -43.91 -1.06 -4.89
C GLY A 8 -43.43 0.35 -4.57
N ARG A 9 -44.30 1.32 -4.88
CA ARG A 9 -44.63 2.49 -4.04
C ARG A 9 -43.74 3.74 -4.07
N LEU A 10 -44.24 4.73 -4.82
CA LEU A 10 -44.47 6.11 -4.34
C LEU A 10 -44.89 6.13 -2.86
N VAL A 11 -44.28 7.02 -2.06
CA VAL A 11 -44.93 7.97 -1.12
C VAL A 11 -43.89 8.58 -0.17
N LYS A 12 -44.01 9.90 0.00
CA LYS A 12 -43.52 10.78 1.09
C LYS A 12 -42.08 11.30 1.05
N ALA A 13 -42.01 12.50 0.49
CA ALA A 13 -41.34 13.63 1.11
C ALA A 13 -41.66 13.72 2.62
N TRP A 14 -40.64 13.97 3.44
CA TRP A 14 -40.56 14.93 4.55
C TRP A 14 -39.23 14.70 5.27
N GLY A 15 -38.46 15.78 5.49
CA GLY A 15 -37.33 15.77 6.41
C GLY A 15 -35.92 16.03 5.84
N ILE A 16 -35.76 17.01 4.95
CA ILE A 16 -34.46 17.70 4.82
C ILE A 16 -34.69 19.15 5.25
N GLY A 17 -34.18 19.43 6.44
CA GLY A 17 -34.25 20.74 7.08
C GLY A 17 -33.34 21.76 6.39
N VAL A 18 -33.92 22.93 6.14
CA VAL A 18 -33.36 24.26 6.45
C VAL A 18 -31.85 24.42 6.17
N LYS A 19 -31.42 24.22 4.93
CA LYS A 19 -30.06 24.66 4.53
C LYS A 19 -29.91 25.24 3.14
N ASP A 20 -31.00 25.46 2.42
CA ASP A 20 -31.02 26.26 1.19
C ASP A 20 -32.27 27.15 1.15
N LEU A 21 -32.21 28.23 1.92
CA LEU A 21 -33.03 29.41 1.65
C LEU A 21 -32.21 30.32 0.74
N PRO A 22 -32.64 30.56 -0.52
CA PRO A 22 -32.00 31.57 -1.35
C PRO A 22 -32.08 32.93 -0.64
N ARG A 23 -30.98 33.69 -0.68
CA ARG A 23 -30.74 35.01 -0.05
C ARG A 23 -31.69 36.14 -0.49
N ASN A 24 -32.88 35.84 -1.02
CA ASN A 24 -33.85 36.82 -1.52
C ASN A 24 -35.21 36.78 -0.80
N THR A 25 -35.37 35.97 0.26
CA THR A 25 -36.60 35.96 1.09
C THR A 25 -36.59 37.01 2.20
N THR A 26 -35.44 37.65 2.45
CA THR A 26 -35.31 38.78 3.38
C THR A 26 -36.07 40.03 2.91
N TRP A 27 -36.38 40.15 1.61
CA TRP A 27 -37.16 41.28 1.08
C TRP A 27 -38.68 41.10 1.28
N LEU A 28 -39.19 39.86 1.35
CA LEU A 28 -40.62 39.61 1.53
C LEU A 28 -41.05 39.50 3.00
N LEU A 29 -40.14 39.21 3.94
CA LEU A 29 -40.42 39.35 5.38
C LEU A 29 -40.35 40.81 5.88
N THR A 30 -39.77 41.72 5.10
CA THR A 30 -39.69 43.16 5.43
C THR A 30 -41.00 43.90 5.10
N LYS A 31 -41.99 43.24 4.45
CA LYS A 31 -43.31 43.84 4.16
C LYS A 31 -44.41 43.54 5.18
N ALA A 32 -44.13 42.78 6.25
CA ALA A 32 -45.13 42.42 7.25
C ALA A 32 -44.79 42.83 8.70
N LEU A 33 -43.63 43.43 8.96
CA LEU A 33 -43.23 43.88 10.30
C LEU A 33 -42.61 45.29 10.32
N THR A 34 -43.21 46.22 9.57
CA THR A 34 -43.04 47.66 9.77
C THR A 34 -44.39 48.38 9.80
N PRO A 35 -45.02 48.52 10.97
CA PRO A 35 -45.89 49.65 11.24
C PRO A 35 -45.12 50.61 12.16
N LEU A 36 -44.16 51.38 11.64
CA LEU A 36 -43.72 52.62 12.34
C LEU A 36 -42.87 53.62 11.53
N GLU A 37 -42.82 53.55 10.19
CA GLU A 37 -42.24 54.65 9.38
C GLU A 37 -43.20 55.26 8.35
N ALA A 38 -44.43 54.73 8.23
CA ALA A 38 -45.50 55.35 7.44
C ALA A 38 -46.29 56.43 8.21
N THR A 39 -45.85 56.82 9.41
CA THR A 39 -46.44 57.92 10.19
C THR A 39 -45.62 59.21 10.14
N LYS A 40 -44.47 59.26 9.45
CA LYS A 40 -43.67 60.49 9.30
C LYS A 40 -44.06 61.37 8.11
N GLU A 41 -44.63 60.82 7.03
CA GLU A 41 -45.19 61.65 5.94
C GLU A 41 -46.68 62.02 6.17
N ALA A 42 -47.41 61.28 7.02
CA ALA A 42 -48.73 61.70 7.49
C ALA A 42 -48.68 62.70 8.66
N ALA A 43 -47.62 62.67 9.50
CA ALA A 43 -47.44 63.66 10.57
C ALA A 43 -46.82 64.98 10.08
N ALA A 44 -46.08 64.98 8.95
CA ALA A 44 -45.64 66.23 8.29
C ALA A 44 -46.78 66.93 7.53
N SER A 45 -47.79 66.18 7.04
CA SER A 45 -48.99 66.74 6.37
C SER A 45 -50.08 67.22 7.35
N ALA A 46 -50.08 66.72 8.60
CA ALA A 46 -51.00 67.18 9.65
C ALA A 46 -50.49 68.40 10.45
N THR A 47 -49.23 68.82 10.28
CA THR A 47 -48.65 69.95 11.03
C THR A 47 -48.54 71.24 10.18
N GLN A 48 -48.88 71.18 8.89
CA GLN A 48 -49.02 72.36 8.02
C GLN A 48 -50.49 72.77 7.75
N SER A 49 -51.46 72.06 8.33
CA SER A 49 -52.90 72.33 8.19
C SER A 49 -53.59 72.80 9.48
N ALA A 50 -52.82 73.04 10.56
CA ALA A 50 -53.32 73.64 11.81
C ALA A 50 -52.71 75.04 12.11
N GLY A 51 -51.86 75.56 11.22
CA GLY A 51 -51.19 76.86 11.38
C GLY A 51 -51.72 77.99 10.49
N SER A 52 -52.65 77.71 9.57
CA SER A 52 -53.23 78.70 8.63
C SER A 52 -54.77 78.71 8.66
N GLY A 53 -55.37 78.24 9.76
CA GLY A 53 -56.83 78.20 9.95
C GLY A 53 -57.33 79.01 11.16
N LEU A 54 -56.43 79.66 11.92
CA LEU A 54 -56.77 80.47 13.09
C LEU A 54 -56.65 81.99 12.84
N VAL A 55 -56.25 82.43 11.65
CA VAL A 55 -56.13 83.86 11.29
C VAL A 55 -57.33 84.37 10.47
N ASP A 56 -58.19 83.49 9.91
CA ASP A 56 -59.35 83.90 9.09
C ASP A 56 -60.73 83.69 9.74
N ILE A 57 -60.79 83.31 11.03
CA ILE A 57 -62.03 83.25 11.83
C ILE A 57 -62.21 84.52 12.70
N ALA A 58 -61.39 85.55 12.49
CA ALA A 58 -61.46 86.84 13.20
C ALA A 58 -61.92 88.02 12.32
N ARG A 59 -62.60 87.78 11.18
CA ARG A 59 -63.14 88.87 10.33
C ARG A 59 -64.65 88.98 10.20
N HIS A 60 -65.43 88.05 10.75
CA HIS A 60 -66.90 88.13 10.70
C HIS A 60 -67.55 87.72 12.02
N ALA A 61 -67.42 88.60 13.02
CA ALA A 61 -68.33 88.67 14.17
C ALA A 61 -68.13 90.03 14.86
N GLY A 62 -69.04 90.98 14.65
CA GLY A 62 -68.97 92.29 15.33
C GLY A 62 -69.74 93.40 14.63
N ALA A 63 -70.96 93.10 14.18
CA ALA A 63 -71.94 94.15 13.91
C ALA A 63 -72.32 94.85 15.22
N SER A 64 -72.59 96.14 15.11
CA SER A 64 -73.40 96.96 16.02
C SER A 64 -72.97 97.05 17.49
N VAL A 65 -72.28 98.15 17.83
CA VAL A 65 -72.68 98.94 19.01
C VAL A 65 -72.92 100.37 18.53
N MET A 66 -74.15 100.80 18.75
CA MET A 66 -74.67 102.13 18.50
C MET A 66 -73.92 103.18 19.31
N ASP A 67 -73.78 104.32 18.65
CA ASP A 67 -73.72 105.67 19.18
C ASP A 67 -74.40 105.83 20.56
N VAL A 68 -73.59 106.02 21.60
CA VAL A 68 -74.03 106.66 22.85
C VAL A 68 -73.07 107.82 23.10
N LEU A 69 -73.56 109.01 22.73
CA LEU A 69 -72.98 110.29 23.09
C LEU A 69 -72.80 110.39 24.62
N PRO A 70 -71.63 110.78 25.14
CA PRO A 70 -71.47 111.06 26.56
C PRO A 70 -72.02 112.45 26.87
N VAL A 71 -73.32 112.55 27.11
CA VAL A 71 -73.95 113.77 27.62
C VAL A 71 -73.85 113.75 29.15
N GLY A 72 -72.95 114.58 29.70
CA GLY A 72 -72.99 115.00 31.09
C GLY A 72 -72.50 114.00 32.14
N ASP A 73 -71.32 113.40 31.97
CA ASP A 73 -70.64 112.71 33.07
C ASP A 73 -69.69 113.68 33.79
N SER A 74 -69.94 113.91 35.08
CA SER A 74 -69.07 114.70 35.94
C SER A 74 -67.64 114.11 35.94
N ILE A 75 -66.62 114.96 36.14
CA ILE A 75 -65.21 114.52 36.23
C ILE A 75 -65.05 113.38 37.26
N GLU A 76 -65.89 113.36 38.29
CA GLU A 76 -65.96 112.33 39.32
C GLU A 76 -66.33 110.94 38.76
N THR A 77 -67.33 110.84 37.86
CA THR A 77 -67.72 109.55 37.26
C THR A 77 -66.61 108.99 36.36
N LYS A 78 -65.85 109.87 35.69
CA LYS A 78 -64.68 109.47 34.88
C LYS A 78 -63.53 108.99 35.76
N LEU A 79 -63.27 109.67 36.88
CA LEU A 79 -62.28 109.25 37.89
C LEU A 79 -62.66 107.91 38.55
N GLN A 80 -63.94 107.71 38.86
CA GLN A 80 -64.44 106.47 39.45
C GLN A 80 -64.36 105.29 38.46
N ARG A 81 -64.70 105.52 37.17
CA ARG A 81 -64.54 104.52 36.11
C ARG A 81 -63.06 104.22 35.83
N ALA A 82 -62.17 105.21 35.90
CA ALA A 82 -60.73 105.02 35.78
C ALA A 82 -60.13 104.23 36.95
N ARG A 83 -60.61 104.47 38.19
CA ARG A 83 -60.23 103.67 39.37
C ARG A 83 -60.74 102.24 39.28
N ALA A 84 -62.00 102.03 38.92
CA ALA A 84 -62.55 100.69 38.72
C ALA A 84 -61.80 99.92 37.61
N ALA A 85 -61.45 100.59 36.51
CA ALA A 85 -60.65 99.97 35.44
C ALA A 85 -59.20 99.69 35.88
N ALA A 86 -58.60 100.52 36.74
CA ALA A 86 -57.29 100.28 37.32
C ALA A 86 -57.31 99.10 38.31
N ASP A 87 -58.33 99.01 39.16
CA ASP A 87 -58.52 97.91 40.10
C ASP A 87 -58.77 96.58 39.35
N GLU A 88 -59.58 96.61 38.28
CA GLU A 88 -59.82 95.45 37.42
C GLU A 88 -58.54 95.02 36.66
N ALA A 89 -57.75 95.99 36.18
CA ALA A 89 -56.46 95.72 35.55
C ALA A 89 -55.46 95.13 36.55
N GLN A 90 -55.39 95.65 37.78
CA GLN A 90 -54.53 95.12 38.83
C GLN A 90 -54.96 93.70 39.23
N GLN A 91 -56.25 93.44 39.35
CA GLN A 91 -56.76 92.10 39.68
C GLN A 91 -56.54 91.12 38.52
N ALA A 92 -56.63 91.57 37.26
CA ALA A 92 -56.26 90.76 36.10
C ALA A 92 -54.75 90.45 36.06
N GLU A 93 -53.90 91.40 36.44
CA GLU A 93 -52.45 91.19 36.57
C GLU A 93 -52.13 90.16 37.66
N GLU A 94 -52.72 90.31 38.85
CA GLU A 94 -52.55 89.35 39.97
C GLU A 94 -52.99 87.93 39.58
N ASN A 95 -54.12 87.81 38.86
CA ASN A 95 -54.58 86.52 38.34
C ASN A 95 -53.60 85.93 37.30
N ALA A 96 -53.09 86.75 36.38
CA ALA A 96 -52.13 86.31 35.37
C ALA A 96 -50.79 85.86 35.99
N VAL A 97 -50.32 86.57 37.02
CA VAL A 97 -49.11 86.18 37.77
C VAL A 97 -49.33 84.83 38.46
N ARG A 98 -50.47 84.64 39.14
CA ARG A 98 -50.77 83.35 39.79
C ARG A 98 -50.84 82.20 38.78
N GLU A 99 -51.50 82.38 37.65
CA GLU A 99 -51.54 81.37 36.58
C GLU A 99 -50.15 81.07 36.00
N ALA A 100 -49.30 82.08 35.84
CA ALA A 100 -47.93 81.90 35.39
C ALA A 100 -47.07 81.13 36.41
N GLU A 101 -47.26 81.38 37.71
CA GLU A 101 -46.60 80.63 38.79
C GLU A 101 -47.04 79.16 38.82
N GLU A 102 -48.35 78.90 38.68
CA GLU A 102 -48.87 77.53 38.59
C GLU A 102 -48.36 76.81 37.34
N ALA A 103 -48.33 77.49 36.19
CA ALA A 103 -47.78 76.94 34.95
C ALA A 103 -46.29 76.63 35.09
N LYS A 104 -45.52 77.50 35.75
CA LYS A 104 -44.11 77.27 36.06
C LYS A 104 -43.93 76.06 36.98
N ALA A 105 -44.70 75.96 38.06
CA ALA A 105 -44.64 74.82 38.97
C ALA A 105 -44.94 73.49 38.27
N ARG A 106 -45.97 73.45 37.41
CA ARG A 106 -46.28 72.26 36.59
C ARG A 106 -45.19 71.96 35.56
N SER A 107 -44.56 72.98 34.98
CA SER A 107 -43.43 72.81 34.06
C SER A 107 -42.20 72.23 34.76
N ASP A 108 -41.88 72.72 35.95
CA ASP A 108 -40.78 72.22 36.77
C ASP A 108 -41.03 70.77 37.23
N GLU A 109 -42.25 70.44 37.61
CA GLU A 109 -42.65 69.05 37.93
C GLU A 109 -42.52 68.14 36.70
N ALA A 110 -43.02 68.56 35.54
CA ALA A 110 -42.91 67.81 34.30
C ALA A 110 -41.44 67.58 33.91
N ARG A 111 -40.58 68.58 34.12
CA ARG A 111 -39.13 68.47 33.89
C ARG A 111 -38.49 67.45 34.82
N GLN A 112 -38.81 67.48 36.12
CA GLN A 112 -38.30 66.50 37.09
C GLN A 112 -38.76 65.07 36.77
N VAL A 113 -40.01 64.90 36.35
CA VAL A 113 -40.51 63.59 35.88
C VAL A 113 -39.76 63.14 34.64
N ALA A 114 -39.55 64.01 33.65
CA ALA A 114 -38.80 63.67 32.44
C ALA A 114 -37.34 63.30 32.74
N GLU A 115 -36.68 64.01 33.66
CA GLU A 115 -35.31 63.70 34.10
C GLU A 115 -35.23 62.36 34.82
N ARG A 116 -36.20 62.05 35.71
CA ARG A 116 -36.30 60.74 36.37
C ARG A 116 -36.55 59.60 35.38
N CYS A 117 -37.46 59.77 34.43
CA CYS A 117 -37.71 58.76 33.39
C CYS A 117 -36.47 58.52 32.53
N ARG A 118 -35.73 59.58 32.16
CA ARG A 118 -34.46 59.43 31.41
C ARG A 118 -33.35 58.79 32.23
N ALA A 119 -33.29 59.02 33.54
CA ALA A 119 -32.34 58.32 34.41
C ALA A 119 -32.70 56.83 34.49
N TYR A 120 -33.96 56.51 34.77
CA TYR A 120 -34.44 55.13 34.84
C TYR A 120 -34.19 54.34 33.55
N VAL A 121 -34.49 54.92 32.38
CA VAL A 121 -34.22 54.25 31.09
C VAL A 121 -32.73 53.99 30.90
N ARG A 122 -31.85 54.93 31.26
CA ARG A 122 -30.39 54.73 31.17
C ARG A 122 -29.90 53.64 32.12
N ASP A 123 -30.43 53.59 33.34
CA ASP A 123 -30.06 52.56 34.33
C ASP A 123 -30.48 51.17 33.83
N VAL A 124 -31.71 51.04 33.33
CA VAL A 124 -32.21 49.79 32.72
C VAL A 124 -31.38 49.39 31.49
N GLU A 125 -31.04 50.33 30.61
CA GLU A 125 -30.19 50.06 29.44
C GLU A 125 -28.79 49.55 29.85
N GLN A 126 -28.21 50.12 30.91
CA GLN A 126 -26.92 49.69 31.44
C GLN A 126 -26.98 48.29 32.05
N GLU A 127 -27.99 48.03 32.89
CA GLU A 127 -28.21 46.71 33.50
C GLU A 127 -28.41 45.63 32.42
N GLN A 128 -29.26 45.90 31.43
CA GLN A 128 -29.52 44.95 30.34
C GLN A 128 -28.28 44.74 29.46
N THR A 129 -27.51 45.80 29.19
CA THR A 129 -26.24 45.67 28.45
C THR A 129 -25.25 44.82 29.23
N GLN A 130 -25.16 45.00 30.56
CA GLN A 130 -24.29 44.21 31.41
C GLN A 130 -24.70 42.73 31.43
N GLU A 131 -25.99 42.44 31.61
CA GLU A 131 -26.49 41.06 31.57
C GLU A 131 -26.21 40.36 30.23
N VAL A 132 -26.40 41.07 29.11
CA VAL A 132 -26.10 40.53 27.78
C VAL A 132 -24.60 40.26 27.65
N ASN A 133 -23.74 41.17 28.10
CA ASN A 133 -22.30 40.98 28.08
C ASN A 133 -21.87 39.77 28.92
N ASP A 134 -22.44 39.60 30.11
CA ASP A 134 -22.13 38.48 30.99
C ASP A 134 -22.55 37.14 30.38
N LYS A 135 -23.75 37.08 29.80
CA LYS A 135 -24.23 35.89 29.07
C LYS A 135 -23.36 35.57 27.85
N VAL A 136 -22.91 36.57 27.11
CA VAL A 136 -22.00 36.39 25.97
C VAL A 136 -20.62 35.91 26.44
N ALA A 137 -20.10 36.44 27.54
CA ALA A 137 -18.82 36.02 28.11
C ALA A 137 -18.86 34.58 28.63
N GLU A 138 -19.95 34.17 29.27
CA GLU A 138 -20.18 32.78 29.67
C GLU A 138 -20.27 31.85 28.46
N ALA A 139 -21.09 32.18 27.46
CA ALA A 139 -21.23 31.39 26.24
C ALA A 139 -19.89 31.22 25.49
N ARG A 140 -19.06 32.27 25.44
CA ARG A 140 -17.71 32.21 24.87
C ARG A 140 -16.81 31.26 25.66
N ARG A 141 -16.77 31.38 26.99
CA ARG A 141 -15.97 30.48 27.85
C ARG A 141 -16.39 29.02 27.67
N GLU A 142 -17.69 28.74 27.60
CA GLU A 142 -18.17 27.39 27.33
C GLU A 142 -17.77 26.87 25.96
N ALA A 143 -17.89 27.70 24.92
CA ALA A 143 -17.51 27.34 23.57
C ALA A 143 -16.00 27.03 23.49
N ASP A 144 -15.16 27.88 24.07
CA ASP A 144 -13.71 27.69 24.13
C ASP A 144 -13.36 26.40 24.89
N ALA A 145 -14.03 26.13 26.03
CA ALA A 145 -13.84 24.90 26.78
C ALA A 145 -14.30 23.64 26.02
N ARG A 146 -15.31 23.74 25.13
CA ARG A 146 -15.71 22.63 24.24
C ARG A 146 -14.67 22.41 23.14
N ILE A 147 -14.17 23.48 22.54
CA ILE A 147 -13.13 23.42 21.51
C ILE A 147 -11.85 22.80 22.07
N GLU A 148 -11.41 23.23 23.25
CA GLU A 148 -10.19 22.69 23.85
C GLU A 148 -10.33 21.21 24.22
N ARG A 149 -11.48 20.80 24.78
CA ARG A 149 -11.77 19.36 25.01
C ARG A 149 -11.75 18.55 23.72
N ALA A 150 -12.35 19.07 22.66
CA ALA A 150 -12.35 18.41 21.35
C ALA A 150 -10.92 18.31 20.79
N ARG A 151 -10.11 19.36 20.93
CA ARG A 151 -8.71 19.39 20.52
C ARG A 151 -7.87 18.36 21.26
N VAL A 152 -7.96 18.31 22.60
CA VAL A 152 -7.22 17.35 23.42
C VAL A 152 -7.63 15.91 23.09
N SER A 153 -8.92 15.65 22.89
CA SER A 153 -9.41 14.33 22.45
C SER A 153 -8.84 13.96 21.08
N ALA A 154 -8.93 14.86 20.10
CA ALA A 154 -8.40 14.63 18.76
C ALA A 154 -6.88 14.40 18.77
N GLN A 155 -6.13 15.15 19.58
CA GLN A 155 -4.70 14.96 19.75
C GLN A 155 -4.39 13.59 20.36
N THR A 156 -5.13 13.20 21.41
CA THR A 156 -4.96 11.88 22.05
C THR A 156 -5.23 10.74 21.08
N ASP A 157 -6.26 10.86 20.25
CA ASP A 157 -6.59 9.85 19.24
C ASP A 157 -5.54 9.81 18.12
N ALA A 158 -5.05 10.98 17.67
CA ALA A 158 -3.95 11.05 16.72
C ALA A 158 -2.68 10.40 17.27
N ASP A 159 -2.32 10.68 18.52
CA ASP A 159 -1.17 10.07 19.19
C ASP A 159 -1.34 8.56 19.31
N ARG A 160 -2.54 8.06 19.63
CA ARG A 160 -2.82 6.61 19.66
C ARG A 160 -2.62 5.95 18.29
N VAL A 161 -3.10 6.59 17.21
CA VAL A 161 -2.88 6.08 15.85
C VAL A 161 -1.40 6.05 15.51
N MET A 162 -0.66 7.12 15.85
CA MET A 162 0.77 7.23 15.58
C MET A 162 1.57 6.18 16.36
N GLN A 163 1.25 5.96 17.64
CA GLN A 163 1.87 4.92 18.47
C GLN A 163 1.58 3.51 17.94
N ARG A 164 0.36 3.22 17.48
CA ARG A 164 0.03 1.93 16.86
C ARG A 164 0.80 1.71 15.57
N ALA A 165 0.86 2.71 14.70
CA ALA A 165 1.63 2.64 13.46
C ALA A 165 3.13 2.42 13.72
N LYS A 166 3.68 3.09 14.73
CA LYS A 166 5.06 2.90 15.16
C LYS A 166 5.30 1.48 15.67
N ALA A 167 4.45 0.98 16.56
CA ALA A 167 4.56 -0.37 17.11
C ALA A 167 4.47 -1.45 16.00
N GLU A 168 3.57 -1.27 15.02
CA GLU A 168 3.46 -2.17 13.87
C GLU A 168 4.70 -2.12 12.98
N ALA A 169 5.27 -0.94 12.75
CA ALA A 169 6.51 -0.78 12.00
C ALA A 169 7.69 -1.45 12.72
N ASP A 170 7.81 -1.26 14.04
CA ASP A 170 8.85 -1.87 14.86
C ASP A 170 8.74 -3.41 14.87
N ASP A 171 7.51 -3.96 14.98
CA ASP A 171 7.26 -5.41 14.87
C ASP A 171 7.67 -5.98 13.49
N ARG A 172 7.37 -5.26 12.40
CA ARG A 172 7.80 -5.66 11.05
C ARG A 172 9.32 -5.64 10.90
N VAL A 173 9.98 -4.62 11.44
CA VAL A 173 11.46 -4.54 11.43
C VAL A 173 12.07 -5.67 12.25
N ALA A 174 11.50 -5.98 13.43
CA ALA A 174 11.96 -7.10 14.25
C ALA A 174 11.83 -8.44 13.50
N LYS A 175 10.66 -8.74 12.92
CA LYS A 175 10.45 -9.96 12.13
C LYS A 175 11.41 -10.07 10.95
N ALA A 176 11.61 -8.98 10.21
CA ALA A 176 12.54 -8.97 9.08
C ALA A 176 14.00 -9.21 9.52
N ARG A 177 14.39 -8.72 10.71
CA ARG A 177 15.71 -9.01 11.29
C ARG A 177 15.84 -10.49 11.69
N ASP A 178 14.84 -11.05 12.36
CA ASP A 178 14.83 -12.46 12.75
C ASP A 178 14.93 -13.37 11.53
N GLU A 179 14.18 -13.07 10.46
CA GLU A 179 14.27 -13.79 9.17
C GLU A 179 15.65 -13.68 8.54
N ALA A 180 16.26 -12.49 8.54
CA ALA A 180 17.60 -12.27 8.02
C ALA A 180 18.67 -13.04 8.81
N GLU A 181 18.56 -13.06 10.14
CA GLU A 181 19.46 -13.82 11.03
C GLU A 181 19.32 -15.33 10.83
N ALA A 182 18.09 -15.83 10.68
CA ALA A 182 17.81 -17.22 10.36
C ALA A 182 18.40 -17.61 8.99
N ALA A 183 18.21 -16.77 7.97
CA ALA A 183 18.78 -16.98 6.64
C ALA A 183 20.32 -16.97 6.66
N GLN A 184 20.94 -16.04 7.40
CA GLN A 184 22.38 -15.99 7.57
C GLN A 184 22.92 -17.24 8.27
N SER A 185 22.26 -17.70 9.33
CA SER A 185 22.63 -18.90 10.09
C SER A 185 22.56 -20.14 9.21
N LYS A 186 21.48 -20.28 8.42
CA LYS A 186 21.33 -21.35 7.44
C LYS A 186 22.43 -21.33 6.38
N ALA A 187 22.74 -20.15 5.84
CA ALA A 187 23.83 -20.00 4.86
C ALA A 187 25.18 -20.43 5.44
N LYS A 188 25.50 -20.01 6.67
CA LYS A 188 26.73 -20.44 7.37
C LYS A 188 26.79 -21.96 7.53
N GLN A 189 25.68 -22.59 7.92
CA GLN A 189 25.62 -24.05 8.05
C GLN A 189 25.85 -24.74 6.70
N THR A 190 25.17 -24.31 5.63
CA THR A 190 25.36 -24.87 4.29
C THR A 190 26.81 -24.71 3.80
N MET A 191 27.46 -23.58 4.08
CA MET A 191 28.87 -23.38 3.75
C MET A 191 29.79 -24.33 4.54
N ALA A 192 29.50 -24.56 5.83
CA ALA A 192 30.24 -25.50 6.65
C ALA A 192 30.09 -26.95 6.13
N ASP A 193 28.86 -27.37 5.81
CA ASP A 193 28.57 -28.69 5.25
C ASP A 193 29.24 -28.91 3.90
N ALA A 194 29.21 -27.91 3.02
CA ALA A 194 29.89 -27.95 1.72
C ALA A 194 31.43 -28.05 1.89
N THR A 195 31.99 -27.32 2.85
CA THR A 195 33.42 -27.37 3.17
C THR A 195 33.82 -28.76 3.69
N ALA A 196 33.00 -29.35 4.58
CA ALA A 196 33.22 -30.70 5.10
C ALA A 196 33.16 -31.75 3.98
N SER A 197 32.15 -31.65 3.10
CA SER A 197 32.00 -32.55 1.95
C SER A 197 33.17 -32.47 0.97
N LEU A 198 33.68 -31.24 0.71
CA LEU A 198 34.87 -31.04 -0.12
C LEU A 198 36.13 -31.62 0.52
N ALA A 199 36.28 -31.49 1.84
CA ALA A 199 37.41 -32.09 2.56
C ALA A 199 37.36 -33.63 2.50
N GLU A 200 36.18 -34.23 2.67
CA GLU A 200 36.00 -35.68 2.53
C GLU A 200 36.26 -36.16 1.11
N ALA A 201 35.75 -35.46 0.10
CA ALA A 201 36.01 -35.78 -1.31
C ALA A 201 37.50 -35.77 -1.65
N ARG A 202 38.26 -34.79 -1.11
CA ARG A 202 39.72 -34.75 -1.26
C ARG A 202 40.40 -35.93 -0.58
N ARG A 203 40.02 -36.25 0.65
CA ARG A 203 40.53 -37.42 1.38
C ARG A 203 40.33 -38.71 0.59
N LEU A 204 39.13 -38.91 0.03
CA LEU A 204 38.82 -40.07 -0.80
C LEU A 204 39.60 -40.08 -2.11
N ALA A 205 39.82 -38.92 -2.73
CA ALA A 205 40.64 -38.81 -3.95
C ALA A 205 42.11 -39.13 -3.68
N ASP A 206 42.66 -38.69 -2.55
CA ASP A 206 44.02 -39.02 -2.11
C ASP A 206 44.14 -40.52 -1.82
N GLU A 207 43.17 -41.11 -1.11
CA GLU A 207 43.10 -42.55 -0.84
C GLU A 207 43.04 -43.38 -2.13
N ALA A 208 42.20 -42.99 -3.10
CA ALA A 208 42.12 -43.64 -4.40
C ALA A 208 43.42 -43.52 -5.21
N THR A 209 44.09 -42.36 -5.12
CA THR A 209 45.39 -42.12 -5.76
C THR A 209 46.46 -43.04 -5.19
N GLU A 210 46.55 -43.14 -3.86
CA GLU A 210 47.50 -44.03 -3.19
C GLU A 210 47.21 -45.51 -3.48
N ALA A 211 45.94 -45.93 -3.47
CA ALA A 211 45.55 -47.29 -3.87
C ALA A 211 45.94 -47.60 -5.33
N THR A 212 45.77 -46.64 -6.24
CA THR A 212 46.15 -46.79 -7.65
C THR A 212 47.67 -46.90 -7.80
N LYS A 213 48.45 -46.09 -7.08
CA LYS A 213 49.91 -46.19 -7.06
C LYS A 213 50.38 -47.53 -6.52
N ALA A 214 49.83 -47.97 -5.39
CA ALA A 214 50.17 -49.27 -4.80
C ALA A 214 49.87 -50.44 -5.75
N ALA A 215 48.71 -50.42 -6.42
CA ALA A 215 48.36 -51.42 -7.43
C ALA A 215 49.30 -51.38 -8.65
N ALA A 216 49.68 -50.19 -9.12
CA ALA A 216 50.64 -50.03 -10.21
C ALA A 216 52.03 -50.56 -9.83
N GLU A 217 52.53 -50.27 -8.62
CA GLU A 217 53.80 -50.79 -8.11
C GLU A 217 53.78 -52.31 -7.95
N GLU A 218 52.67 -52.88 -7.49
CA GLU A 218 52.50 -54.34 -7.44
C GLU A 218 52.51 -54.97 -8.84
N ALA A 219 51.77 -54.40 -9.78
CA ALA A 219 51.78 -54.85 -11.17
C ALA A 219 53.18 -54.75 -11.79
N HIS A 220 53.93 -53.67 -11.52
CA HIS A 220 55.32 -53.53 -11.95
C HIS A 220 56.25 -54.59 -11.34
N ARG A 221 56.09 -54.90 -10.04
CA ARG A 221 56.85 -55.98 -9.37
C ARG A 221 56.55 -57.34 -10.01
N GLN A 222 55.29 -57.65 -10.25
CA GLN A 222 54.87 -58.90 -10.89
C GLN A 222 55.41 -58.99 -12.32
N ALA A 223 55.32 -57.91 -13.11
CA ALA A 223 55.86 -57.84 -14.46
C ALA A 223 57.39 -58.03 -14.47
N ALA A 224 58.12 -57.41 -13.55
CA ALA A 224 59.57 -57.57 -13.42
C ALA A 224 59.96 -59.00 -13.03
N GLN A 225 59.20 -59.64 -12.12
CA GLN A 225 59.40 -61.05 -11.77
C GLN A 225 59.16 -61.97 -12.96
N LEU A 226 58.09 -61.74 -13.73
CA LEU A 226 57.77 -62.52 -14.92
C LEU A 226 58.86 -62.36 -15.98
N ALA A 227 59.34 -61.14 -16.23
CA ALA A 227 60.45 -60.87 -17.13
C ALA A 227 61.73 -61.60 -16.69
N ALA A 228 62.09 -61.55 -15.40
CA ALA A 228 63.25 -62.26 -14.86
C ALA A 228 63.11 -63.79 -14.94
N ASN A 229 61.89 -64.33 -14.83
CA ASN A 229 61.62 -65.75 -15.04
C ASN A 229 61.80 -66.11 -16.53
N ALA A 230 61.23 -65.32 -17.43
CA ALA A 230 61.36 -65.51 -18.87
C ALA A 230 62.83 -65.45 -19.33
N ASP A 231 63.63 -64.51 -18.80
CA ASP A 231 65.06 -64.41 -19.09
C ASP A 231 65.83 -65.66 -18.61
N ARG A 232 65.49 -66.19 -17.43
CA ARG A 232 66.10 -67.43 -16.92
C ARG A 232 65.73 -68.63 -17.77
N GLU A 233 64.47 -68.75 -18.15
CA GLU A 233 63.99 -69.80 -19.05
C GLU A 233 64.67 -69.71 -20.42
N ALA A 234 64.78 -68.50 -20.98
CA ALA A 234 65.47 -68.25 -22.24
C ALA A 234 66.95 -68.67 -22.16
N ARG A 235 67.68 -68.27 -21.11
CA ARG A 235 69.07 -68.71 -20.90
C ARG A 235 69.18 -70.23 -20.75
N SER A 236 68.28 -70.86 -20.01
CA SER A 236 68.27 -72.33 -19.88
C SER A 236 67.96 -73.04 -21.21
N ALA A 237 67.15 -72.42 -22.06
CA ALA A 237 66.88 -72.93 -23.40
C ALA A 237 68.11 -72.77 -24.30
N ASP A 238 68.76 -71.60 -24.27
CA ASP A 238 70.01 -71.34 -24.99
C ASP A 238 71.13 -72.30 -24.55
N GLU A 239 71.25 -72.57 -23.25
CA GLU A 239 72.17 -73.57 -22.69
C GLU A 239 71.85 -74.98 -23.22
N ARG A 240 70.58 -75.41 -23.19
CA ARG A 240 70.16 -76.70 -23.76
C ARG A 240 70.42 -76.79 -25.26
N VAL A 241 70.24 -75.70 -25.99
CA VAL A 241 70.56 -75.62 -27.42
C VAL A 241 72.07 -75.75 -27.61
N ALA A 242 72.88 -75.02 -26.84
CA ALA A 242 74.34 -75.11 -26.89
C ALA A 242 74.84 -76.52 -26.52
N GLU A 243 74.26 -77.17 -25.51
CA GLU A 243 74.54 -78.57 -25.17
C GLU A 243 74.15 -79.53 -26.30
N ALA A 244 72.97 -79.35 -26.90
CA ALA A 244 72.55 -80.14 -28.05
C ALA A 244 73.48 -79.93 -29.26
N GLU A 245 73.97 -78.71 -29.48
CA GLU A 245 74.98 -78.41 -30.49
C GLU A 245 76.34 -79.04 -30.16
N GLN A 246 76.75 -79.09 -28.89
CA GLN A 246 77.93 -79.83 -28.45
C GLN A 246 77.79 -81.34 -28.67
N VAL A 247 76.62 -81.92 -28.37
CA VAL A 247 76.31 -83.33 -28.68
C VAL A 247 76.32 -83.56 -30.19
N ARG A 248 75.74 -82.66 -30.98
CA ARG A 248 75.73 -82.73 -32.45
C ARG A 248 77.14 -82.61 -33.04
N SER A 249 77.98 -81.73 -32.51
CA SER A 249 79.37 -81.59 -32.93
C SER A 249 80.20 -82.81 -32.52
N ARG A 250 79.99 -83.39 -31.34
CA ARG A 250 80.55 -84.72 -30.97
C ARG A 250 80.07 -85.83 -31.90
N ALA A 251 78.80 -85.85 -32.28
CA ALA A 251 78.26 -86.80 -33.26
C ALA A 251 78.85 -86.60 -34.67
N ARG A 252 79.24 -85.36 -35.05
CA ARG A 252 79.93 -85.07 -36.31
C ARG A 252 81.39 -85.55 -36.36
N VAL A 253 82.03 -85.81 -35.21
CA VAL A 253 83.42 -86.31 -35.15
C VAL A 253 83.51 -87.83 -35.32
N HIS A 254 82.37 -88.54 -35.44
CA HIS A 254 82.33 -89.90 -36.01
C HIS A 254 81.85 -89.85 -37.47
N PRO A 255 82.73 -89.97 -38.48
CA PRO A 255 82.32 -89.97 -39.87
C PRO A 255 81.81 -91.37 -40.21
N LYS A 256 80.49 -91.59 -40.13
CA LYS A 256 79.85 -92.74 -40.77
C LYS A 256 78.85 -92.26 -41.83
N ARG A 257 79.44 -92.06 -43.02
CA ARG A 257 78.90 -92.33 -44.36
C ARG A 257 77.64 -93.20 -44.36
N ASN A 258 76.55 -92.67 -44.97
CA ASN A 258 75.31 -93.29 -45.48
C ASN A 258 74.11 -92.40 -45.07
N GLY A 259 73.05 -92.14 -45.82
CA GLY A 259 72.59 -92.43 -47.19
C GLY A 259 71.31 -91.58 -47.35
N ARG A 260 71.13 -90.88 -48.47
CA ARG A 260 70.15 -91.21 -49.51
C ARG A 260 68.67 -91.21 -49.06
N THR A 261 67.95 -90.16 -49.48
CA THR A 261 66.56 -90.10 -49.99
C THR A 261 65.45 -90.92 -49.33
N GLN A 262 64.30 -90.28 -49.03
CA GLN A 262 62.96 -90.79 -49.37
C GLN A 262 61.87 -89.77 -49.04
N GLY A 263 60.96 -89.51 -50.00
CA GLY A 263 59.83 -88.60 -49.78
C GLY A 263 58.90 -88.35 -50.97
N ALA A 264 58.92 -89.21 -51.99
CA ALA A 264 57.83 -89.35 -52.96
C ALA A 264 58.02 -90.71 -53.64
N ALA A 265 57.66 -91.78 -52.92
CA ALA A 265 57.67 -93.12 -53.48
C ALA A 265 56.68 -93.17 -54.65
N ASP A 266 57.14 -93.66 -55.80
CA ASP A 266 56.31 -93.88 -56.96
C ASP A 266 55.35 -95.03 -56.66
N LEU A 267 54.07 -94.70 -56.46
CA LEU A 267 53.01 -95.64 -56.07
C LEU A 267 52.91 -96.84 -57.04
N ASN A 268 53.44 -96.73 -58.26
CA ASN A 268 53.46 -97.81 -59.24
C ASN A 268 54.41 -98.98 -58.90
N GLU A 269 55.47 -98.74 -58.14
CA GLU A 269 56.46 -99.78 -57.79
C GLU A 269 56.03 -100.63 -56.58
N MET A 270 55.11 -100.13 -55.75
CA MET A 270 54.65 -100.81 -54.54
C MET A 270 53.88 -102.10 -54.85
N THR A 271 54.00 -103.12 -54.00
CA THR A 271 53.24 -104.36 -54.21
C THR A 271 51.75 -104.12 -53.93
N LYS A 272 50.87 -104.99 -54.45
CA LYS A 272 49.43 -104.89 -54.21
C LYS A 272 49.10 -104.89 -52.70
N VAL A 273 49.89 -105.62 -51.90
CA VAL A 273 49.72 -105.70 -50.44
C VAL A 273 50.08 -104.38 -49.77
N ASP A 274 51.17 -103.74 -50.17
CA ASP A 274 51.57 -102.44 -49.60
C ASP A 274 50.57 -101.34 -49.95
N LEU A 275 50.00 -101.40 -51.16
CA LEU A 275 48.94 -100.48 -51.59
C LEU A 275 47.62 -100.70 -50.84
N LEU A 276 47.30 -101.93 -50.46
CA LEU A 276 46.14 -102.23 -49.61
C LEU A 276 46.31 -101.69 -48.18
N ASN A 277 47.51 -101.77 -47.64
CA ASN A 277 47.83 -101.20 -46.33
C ASN A 277 47.74 -99.67 -46.36
N LEU A 278 48.32 -99.03 -47.38
CA LEU A 278 48.23 -97.59 -47.55
C LEU A 278 46.76 -97.13 -47.78
N ALA A 279 45.99 -97.89 -48.57
CA ALA A 279 44.57 -97.65 -48.80
C ALA A 279 43.69 -97.89 -47.56
N THR A 280 44.17 -98.67 -46.59
CA THR A 280 43.52 -98.83 -45.28
C THR A 280 43.75 -97.60 -44.42
N THR A 281 44.97 -97.06 -44.42
CA THR A 281 45.29 -95.82 -43.70
C THR A 281 44.55 -94.60 -44.26
N GLU A 282 44.34 -94.55 -45.58
CA GLU A 282 43.61 -93.46 -46.26
C GLU A 282 42.10 -93.72 -46.45
N ASP A 283 41.56 -94.77 -45.80
CA ASP A 283 40.14 -95.17 -45.81
C ASP A 283 39.47 -95.24 -47.20
N VAL A 284 40.13 -95.89 -48.15
CA VAL A 284 39.56 -96.13 -49.49
C VAL A 284 38.51 -97.26 -49.43
N LYS A 285 37.26 -96.95 -49.79
CA LYS A 285 36.15 -97.93 -49.85
C LYS A 285 36.33 -98.93 -51.01
N GLY A 286 36.04 -100.21 -50.76
CA GLY A 286 36.14 -101.28 -51.76
C GLY A 286 37.56 -101.78 -52.05
N ARG A 287 38.56 -101.38 -51.24
CA ARG A 287 39.99 -101.63 -51.46
C ARG A 287 40.37 -103.11 -51.68
N SER A 288 39.72 -104.06 -51.01
CA SER A 288 40.04 -105.50 -51.09
C SER A 288 39.71 -106.16 -52.43
N ALA A 289 38.78 -105.60 -53.21
CA ALA A 289 38.40 -106.11 -54.52
C ALA A 289 39.17 -105.47 -55.69
N MET A 290 39.93 -104.39 -55.42
CA MET A 290 40.63 -103.63 -56.46
C MET A 290 41.90 -104.32 -56.95
N SER A 291 42.22 -104.12 -58.23
CA SER A 291 43.50 -104.45 -58.83
C SER A 291 44.60 -103.45 -58.40
N LYS A 292 45.87 -103.80 -58.60
CA LYS A 292 47.01 -102.94 -58.21
C LYS A 292 46.92 -101.54 -58.85
N THR A 293 46.53 -101.47 -60.11
CA THR A 293 46.38 -100.21 -60.87
C THR A 293 45.22 -99.36 -60.36
N GLU A 294 44.12 -100.00 -59.95
CA GLU A 294 42.96 -99.32 -59.35
C GLU A 294 43.31 -98.74 -57.97
N LEU A 295 44.08 -99.47 -57.15
CA LEU A 295 44.55 -98.98 -55.84
C LEU A 295 45.45 -97.74 -55.97
N VAL A 296 46.39 -97.74 -56.92
CA VAL A 296 47.26 -96.57 -57.17
C VAL A 296 46.43 -95.35 -57.57
N THR A 297 45.41 -95.55 -58.41
CA THR A 297 44.54 -94.47 -58.89
C THR A 297 43.67 -93.92 -57.76
N ALA A 298 43.11 -94.80 -56.92
CA ALA A 298 42.28 -94.42 -55.78
C ALA A 298 43.08 -93.64 -54.71
N LEU A 299 44.32 -94.07 -54.42
CA LEU A 299 45.23 -93.38 -53.50
C LEU A 299 45.68 -92.01 -54.03
N LYS A 300 45.98 -91.88 -55.33
CA LYS A 300 46.25 -90.56 -55.94
C LYS A 300 45.04 -89.62 -55.85
N ARG A 301 43.81 -90.15 -55.96
CA ARG A 301 42.58 -89.36 -55.82
C ARG A 301 42.31 -88.93 -54.37
N SER A 302 42.53 -89.80 -53.37
CA SER A 302 42.31 -89.44 -51.95
C SER A 302 43.31 -88.37 -51.47
N THR A 303 44.58 -88.55 -51.81
CA THR A 303 45.65 -87.59 -51.47
C THR A 303 45.48 -86.22 -52.16
N GLY A 304 44.93 -86.18 -53.38
CA GLY A 304 44.56 -84.94 -54.06
C GLY A 304 43.32 -84.24 -53.50
N SER A 305 42.34 -84.98 -52.97
CA SER A 305 41.12 -84.42 -52.38
C SER A 305 41.32 -83.83 -50.98
N LYS A 306 42.38 -84.23 -50.26
CA LYS A 306 42.69 -83.76 -48.89
C LYS A 306 43.52 -82.47 -48.87
N ARG A 307 43.89 -81.96 -50.06
CA ARG A 307 44.67 -80.73 -50.28
C ARG A 307 43.85 -79.57 -50.87
N ARG A 308 42.52 -79.68 -50.92
CA ARG A 308 41.59 -78.62 -51.34
C ARG A 308 40.60 -78.26 -50.24
#